data_AF-A0A644XSN0-F1
#
_entry.id   AF-A0A644XSN0-F1
#
_cell.length_a   1.000
_cell.length_b   1.000
_cell.length_c   1.000
_cell.angle_alpha   90.00
_cell.angle_beta   90.00
_cell.angle_gamma   90.00
#
_symmetry.space_group_name_H-M   'P 1'
#
loop_
_entity.id
_entity.type
_entity.pdbx_description
1 polymer ?
#
loop_
_entity_poly.entity_id
_entity_poly.type
_entity_poly.pdbx_seq_one_letter_code
_entity_poly.pdbx_strand_id
1 'polypeptide(L)'
;MKKEIKFSLVYRDMWQSSGKYQPRVDQLVRIAPLIVEMGCFARVETNGGAFEQVNLLYGENPNKAVRQFTKFFNEAGIQTHMLDRGLNGLRMYPVPADVRKLMYKVKKAQGVDITRIFCGLNEVRNIIPSIKYALAAGMIPQATLCITFSPVHTVEYYAAIADQLIEAGAPEICLKDMAGIGRPGMLGQLTRTIKEKHPEVIIQYHGHSGPGLSMASILEVCENGADIIDVAMEPLSWGKVHSDVISVQAMLKDKGFQVPEINMKAYMKARSMTQEFIDDFLGYFMDATNKHMSSLLLTCGLPGGMMGSMMADLKGVHAGINMILRSKNKPELTLDDLLVMLFEEVEYVWPKLGYPPLVTPFSQYVKNVALMNIMSQVKEEPRWSMIDNNTWDMILGKSGKLPGALAPEIIELAKEKGLQFTDEDPQTNFPDQLDAYRAEMKENGWESGEDDEELFELAMHDRQYRDYKSGIAKKRFEEELQRAKDAALASKGFSEEEVRKFKRSKAEPITALEKGRVIWEIDVESASLAPSVGKVYNPEETFCYISTPWGTHDKMLANFKGRIIEVCAKQGSIVNKGDVLAYIERTDLAS
;
A
#
# COMPACT_ATOMS: atom_id res chain seq x y z
N MET A 1 -36.36 15.13 10.34
CA MET A 1 -34.89 15.10 10.16
C MET A 1 -34.53 13.76 9.55
N LYS A 2 -33.61 13.72 8.58
CA LYS A 2 -33.15 12.43 8.04
C LYS A 2 -32.28 11.72 9.08
N LYS A 3 -32.01 10.43 8.82
CA LYS A 3 -31.19 9.53 9.64
C LYS A 3 -29.80 10.14 9.91
N GLU A 4 -29.20 9.71 11.01
CA GLU A 4 -27.79 9.97 11.30
C GLU A 4 -26.87 9.22 10.33
N ILE A 5 -25.89 9.92 9.76
CA ILE A 5 -24.80 9.33 8.98
C ILE A 5 -23.50 9.49 9.76
N LYS A 6 -22.82 8.37 9.99
CA LYS A 6 -21.54 8.35 10.72
C LYS A 6 -20.36 8.43 9.75
N PHE A 7 -19.23 8.96 10.21
CA PHE A 7 -18.01 9.01 9.43
C PHE A 7 -16.97 8.01 9.90
N SER A 8 -16.22 7.49 8.93
CA SER A 8 -15.09 6.59 9.12
C SER A 8 -13.86 7.21 8.45
N LEU A 9 -12.83 7.53 9.23
CA LEU A 9 -11.59 8.08 8.67
C LEU A 9 -10.73 6.95 8.10
N VAL A 10 -10.49 6.94 6.79
CA VAL A 10 -9.65 5.93 6.15
C VAL A 10 -8.15 6.27 6.20
N TYR A 11 -7.61 6.50 7.41
CA TYR A 11 -6.24 7.03 7.57
C TYR A 11 -5.18 6.12 6.94
N ARG A 12 -5.32 4.79 7.05
CA ARG A 12 -4.46 3.81 6.36
C ARG A 12 -4.54 3.97 4.83
N ASP A 13 -5.74 3.98 4.25
CA ASP A 13 -5.90 4.12 2.79
C ASP A 13 -5.50 5.49 2.25
N MET A 14 -5.59 6.55 3.07
CA MET A 14 -5.11 7.90 2.70
C MET A 14 -3.64 7.87 2.29
N TRP A 15 -2.79 7.20 3.09
CA TRP A 15 -1.37 7.07 2.79
C TRP A 15 -1.11 6.10 1.64
N GLN A 16 -1.75 4.93 1.65
CA GLN A 16 -1.57 3.93 0.61
C GLN A 16 -1.98 4.42 -0.79
N SER A 17 -2.98 5.30 -0.87
CA SER A 17 -3.42 5.91 -2.13
C SER A 17 -2.51 7.05 -2.59
N SER A 18 -1.76 7.64 -1.66
CA SER A 18 -0.95 8.84 -1.90
C SER A 18 0.51 8.53 -2.22
N GLY A 19 1.06 7.44 -1.68
CA GLY A 19 2.45 7.05 -1.88
C GLY A 19 2.74 5.60 -1.49
N LYS A 20 4.01 5.21 -1.65
CA LYS A 20 4.49 3.85 -1.33
C LYS A 20 4.49 3.54 0.16
N TYR A 21 4.80 4.54 0.96
CA TYR A 21 5.09 4.42 2.39
C TYR A 21 3.99 5.09 3.23
N GLN A 22 3.83 4.62 4.47
CA GLN A 22 2.86 5.05 5.49
C GLN A 22 3.57 5.55 6.77
N PRO A 23 2.91 6.32 7.65
CA PRO A 23 3.52 6.83 8.87
C PRO A 23 4.04 5.72 9.77
N ARG A 24 5.16 5.99 10.42
CA ARG A 24 5.75 5.11 11.43
C ARG A 24 4.98 5.18 12.74
N VAL A 25 5.24 4.24 13.64
CA VAL A 25 4.57 4.19 14.96
C VAL A 25 4.68 5.51 15.73
N ASP A 26 5.84 6.18 15.72
CA ASP A 26 6.03 7.45 16.40
C ASP A 26 5.18 8.58 15.80
N GLN A 27 4.94 8.57 14.49
CA GLN A 27 4.05 9.50 13.81
C GLN A 27 2.57 9.16 14.07
N LEU A 28 2.20 7.88 14.04
CA LEU A 28 0.83 7.40 14.30
C LEU A 28 0.36 7.75 15.72
N VAL A 29 1.22 7.55 16.72
CA VAL A 29 0.93 7.90 18.12
C VAL A 29 0.74 9.40 18.31
N ARG A 30 1.44 10.25 17.53
CA ARG A 30 1.29 11.70 17.60
C ARG A 30 -0.03 12.20 17.01
N ILE A 31 -0.50 11.58 15.92
CA ILE A 31 -1.72 12.02 15.22
C ILE A 31 -3.01 11.48 15.85
N ALA A 32 -2.97 10.30 16.49
CA ALA A 32 -4.16 9.65 17.05
C ALA A 32 -4.97 10.54 18.03
N PRO A 33 -4.36 11.24 19.00
CA PRO A 33 -5.09 12.13 19.90
C PRO A 33 -5.82 13.25 19.17
N LEU A 34 -5.25 13.78 18.08
CA LEU A 34 -5.89 14.83 17.28
C LEU A 34 -7.09 14.30 16.49
N ILE A 35 -6.99 13.07 15.95
CA ILE A 35 -8.12 12.39 15.29
C ILE A 35 -9.26 12.17 16.28
N VAL A 36 -8.96 11.77 17.53
CA VAL A 36 -9.96 11.68 18.60
C VAL A 36 -10.56 13.05 18.94
N GLU A 37 -9.72 14.08 19.12
CA GLU A 37 -10.14 15.46 19.47
C GLU A 37 -11.01 16.10 18.38
N MET A 38 -10.94 15.65 17.12
CA MET A 38 -11.84 16.08 16.05
C MET A 38 -13.30 15.77 16.34
N GLY A 39 -13.58 14.70 17.09
CA GLY A 39 -14.92 14.37 17.62
C GLY A 39 -15.96 13.94 16.60
N CYS A 40 -15.58 13.69 15.34
CA CYS A 40 -16.52 13.42 14.25
C CYS A 40 -16.49 12.00 13.68
N PHE A 41 -15.57 11.14 14.13
CA PHE A 41 -15.40 9.80 13.59
C PHE A 41 -15.99 8.74 14.52
N ALA A 42 -16.83 7.88 13.97
CA ALA A 42 -17.27 6.66 14.64
C ALA A 42 -16.27 5.51 14.41
N ARG A 43 -15.48 5.61 13.34
CA ARG A 43 -14.49 4.59 12.94
C ARG A 43 -13.20 5.20 12.42
N VAL A 44 -12.10 4.47 12.58
CA VAL A 44 -10.81 4.78 11.93
C VAL A 44 -10.23 3.51 11.31
N GLU A 45 -9.84 3.60 10.04
CA GLU A 45 -9.07 2.56 9.38
C GLU A 45 -7.61 2.66 9.81
N THR A 46 -7.09 1.61 10.45
CA THR A 46 -5.80 1.66 11.14
C THR A 46 -4.73 0.79 10.49
N ASN A 47 -5.08 -0.39 10.00
CA ASN A 47 -4.13 -1.37 9.47
C ASN A 47 -4.73 -2.21 8.31
N GLY A 48 -4.06 -3.29 7.93
CA GLY A 48 -4.41 -4.10 6.77
C GLY A 48 -4.02 -3.41 5.45
N GLY A 49 -4.58 -3.88 4.34
CA GLY A 49 -4.11 -3.47 3.01
C GLY A 49 -2.63 -3.79 2.85
N ALA A 50 -1.79 -2.77 2.65
CA ALA A 50 -0.33 -2.92 2.58
C ALA A 50 0.41 -2.55 3.89
N PHE A 51 -0.30 -2.18 4.97
CA PHE A 51 0.29 -1.61 6.19
C PHE A 51 1.38 -2.49 6.80
N GLU A 52 1.07 -3.75 7.10
CA GLU A 52 1.99 -4.69 7.73
C GLU A 52 3.22 -4.94 6.87
N GLN A 53 3.00 -5.23 5.59
CA GLN A 53 4.07 -5.45 4.62
C GLN A 53 4.99 -4.23 4.50
N VAL A 54 4.43 -3.03 4.47
CA VAL A 54 5.19 -1.77 4.35
C VAL A 54 6.01 -1.48 5.60
N ASN A 55 5.48 -1.76 6.79
CA ASN A 55 6.24 -1.62 8.04
C ASN A 55 7.46 -2.55 8.06
N LEU A 56 7.30 -3.80 7.63
CA LEU A 56 8.42 -4.73 7.49
C LEU A 56 9.47 -4.23 6.48
N LEU A 57 9.06 -3.53 5.41
CA LEU A 57 9.99 -2.90 4.47
C LEU A 57 10.82 -1.76 5.08
N TYR A 58 10.31 -1.08 6.12
CA TYR A 58 11.13 -0.14 6.93
C TYR A 58 12.18 -0.82 7.79
N GLY A 59 12.02 -2.13 8.00
CA GLY A 59 12.66 -2.82 9.10
C GLY A 59 12.04 -2.47 10.45
N GLU A 60 10.73 -2.20 10.50
CA GLU A 60 9.97 -2.00 11.73
C GLU A 60 8.96 -3.14 11.95
N ASN A 61 8.64 -3.43 13.21
CA ASN A 61 7.63 -4.43 13.54
C ASN A 61 6.22 -3.79 13.45
N PRO A 62 5.36 -4.25 12.53
CA PRO A 62 4.02 -3.69 12.36
C PRO A 62 3.12 -3.86 13.58
N ASN A 63 3.27 -4.94 14.35
CA ASN A 63 2.39 -5.25 15.48
C ASN A 63 2.43 -4.14 16.55
N LYS A 64 3.62 -3.60 16.80
CA LYS A 64 3.80 -2.46 17.73
C LYS A 64 3.03 -1.23 17.24
N ALA A 65 3.08 -0.96 15.94
CA ALA A 65 2.37 0.16 15.35
C ALA A 65 0.84 -0.02 15.46
N VAL A 66 0.32 -1.22 15.16
CA VAL A 66 -1.12 -1.50 15.29
C VAL A 66 -1.56 -1.32 16.74
N ARG A 67 -0.95 -2.02 17.71
CA ARG A 67 -1.35 -1.93 19.14
C ARG A 67 -1.35 -0.50 19.66
N GLN A 68 -0.30 0.27 19.36
CA GLN A 68 -0.18 1.62 19.87
C GLN A 68 -1.18 2.57 19.22
N PHE A 69 -1.47 2.39 17.92
CA PHE A 69 -2.39 3.27 17.21
C PHE A 69 -3.85 2.98 17.56
N THR A 70 -4.26 1.71 17.60
CA THR A 70 -5.64 1.29 17.92
C THR A 70 -6.04 1.67 19.35
N LYS A 71 -5.10 1.58 20.31
CA LYS A 71 -5.33 1.87 21.73
C LYS A 71 -5.99 3.23 21.96
N PHE A 72 -5.53 4.29 21.31
CA PHE A 72 -6.10 5.64 21.44
C PHE A 72 -7.57 5.69 21.04
N PHE A 73 -7.93 5.00 19.96
CA PHE A 73 -9.29 4.98 19.45
C PHE A 73 -10.19 4.13 20.34
N ASN A 74 -9.74 2.95 20.76
CA ASN A 74 -10.51 2.09 21.65
C ASN A 74 -10.75 2.75 23.02
N GLU A 75 -9.75 3.42 23.60
CA GLU A 75 -9.90 4.18 24.85
C GLU A 75 -10.90 5.34 24.71
N ALA A 76 -11.01 5.91 23.51
CA ALA A 76 -11.99 6.94 23.17
C ALA A 76 -13.37 6.39 22.75
N GLY A 77 -13.55 5.06 22.71
CA GLY A 77 -14.79 4.41 22.25
C GLY A 77 -15.03 4.47 20.74
N ILE A 78 -13.99 4.77 19.95
CA ILE A 78 -14.01 4.78 18.48
C ILE A 78 -13.61 3.39 17.98
N GLN A 79 -14.42 2.80 17.08
CA GLN A 79 -14.10 1.48 16.53
C GLN A 79 -12.95 1.58 15.53
N THR A 80 -12.05 0.61 15.55
CA THR A 80 -10.98 0.52 14.55
C THR A 80 -11.32 -0.53 13.51
N HIS A 81 -10.87 -0.34 12.28
CA HIS A 81 -11.04 -1.36 11.25
C HIS A 81 -9.80 -1.54 10.38
N MET A 82 -9.75 -2.72 9.75
CA MET A 82 -8.71 -3.12 8.81
C MET A 82 -9.30 -3.60 7.49
N LEU A 83 -8.50 -3.57 6.42
CA LEU A 83 -8.82 -4.17 5.14
C LEU A 83 -8.08 -5.50 4.97
N ASP A 84 -8.80 -6.59 4.75
CA ASP A 84 -8.21 -7.91 4.46
C ASP A 84 -8.83 -8.57 3.23
N ARG A 85 -8.03 -9.39 2.54
CA ARG A 85 -8.50 -10.16 1.39
C ARG A 85 -8.86 -11.57 1.85
N GLY A 86 -10.11 -11.99 1.70
CA GLY A 86 -10.63 -13.23 2.31
C GLY A 86 -9.70 -14.45 2.16
N LEU A 87 -9.31 -14.80 0.94
CA LEU A 87 -8.40 -15.93 0.68
C LEU A 87 -6.92 -15.62 0.98
N ASN A 88 -6.49 -14.36 0.86
CA ASN A 88 -5.06 -13.99 0.87
C ASN A 88 -4.62 -13.27 2.16
N GLY A 89 -5.50 -13.05 3.13
CA GLY A 89 -5.23 -12.24 4.31
C GLY A 89 -4.65 -10.87 3.94
N LEU A 90 -3.41 -10.62 4.40
CA LEU A 90 -2.69 -9.36 4.22
C LEU A 90 -1.53 -9.44 3.23
N ARG A 91 -1.55 -10.43 2.32
CA ARG A 91 -0.53 -10.60 1.26
C ARG A 91 -1.17 -10.78 -0.12
N MET A 92 -0.33 -10.88 -1.14
CA MET A 92 -0.79 -10.90 -2.54
C MET A 92 -1.17 -12.29 -3.07
N TYR A 93 -0.92 -13.36 -2.32
CA TYR A 93 -1.19 -14.75 -2.69
C TYR A 93 -1.95 -15.47 -1.57
N PRO A 94 -2.69 -16.57 -1.88
CA PRO A 94 -3.51 -17.26 -0.89
C PRO A 94 -2.76 -17.67 0.39
N VAL A 95 -3.50 -17.71 1.49
CA VAL A 95 -2.99 -18.03 2.83
C VAL A 95 -3.70 -19.27 3.38
N PRO A 96 -2.95 -20.23 3.96
CA PRO A 96 -3.51 -21.36 4.69
C PRO A 96 -4.56 -20.94 5.74
N ALA A 97 -5.53 -21.82 5.97
CA ALA A 97 -6.67 -21.52 6.84
C ALA A 97 -6.25 -21.27 8.30
N ASP A 98 -5.31 -22.06 8.83
CA ASP A 98 -4.74 -21.90 10.17
C ASP A 98 -4.06 -20.54 10.39
N VAL A 99 -3.29 -20.05 9.40
CA VAL A 99 -2.66 -18.72 9.46
C VAL A 99 -3.70 -17.61 9.44
N ARG A 100 -4.77 -17.72 8.64
CA ARG A 100 -5.88 -16.75 8.66
C ARG A 100 -6.66 -16.78 9.98
N LYS A 101 -6.87 -17.95 10.58
CA LYS A 101 -7.47 -18.07 11.92
C LYS A 101 -6.61 -17.37 12.99
N LEU A 102 -5.28 -17.52 12.92
CA LEU A 102 -4.36 -16.81 13.80
C LEU A 102 -4.42 -15.30 13.57
N MET A 103 -4.42 -14.85 12.31
CA MET A 103 -4.52 -13.43 11.94
C MET A 103 -5.66 -12.73 12.68
N TYR A 104 -6.90 -13.24 12.60
CA TYR A 104 -8.03 -12.57 13.26
C TYR A 104 -7.90 -12.54 14.79
N LYS A 105 -7.32 -13.57 15.41
CA LYS A 105 -7.05 -13.57 16.86
C LYS A 105 -6.04 -12.50 17.24
N VAL A 106 -4.92 -12.43 16.51
CA VAL A 106 -3.88 -11.41 16.70
C VAL A 106 -4.46 -10.01 16.51
N LYS A 107 -5.17 -9.76 15.40
CA LYS A 107 -5.73 -8.43 15.12
C LYS A 107 -6.78 -8.02 16.15
N LYS A 108 -7.61 -8.94 16.65
CA LYS A 108 -8.51 -8.61 17.77
C LYS A 108 -7.75 -8.26 19.04
N ALA A 109 -6.73 -9.04 19.39
CA ALA A 109 -5.89 -8.77 20.57
C ALA A 109 -5.16 -7.43 20.47
N GLN A 110 -4.79 -7.02 19.25
CA GLN A 110 -4.22 -5.70 18.97
C GLN A 110 -5.22 -4.54 19.09
N GLY A 111 -6.50 -4.79 19.34
CA GLY A 111 -7.52 -3.75 19.43
C GLY A 111 -8.21 -3.42 18.11
N VAL A 112 -8.09 -4.27 17.08
CA VAL A 112 -8.86 -4.14 15.84
C VAL A 112 -10.28 -4.68 16.05
N ASP A 113 -11.30 -3.84 15.83
CA ASP A 113 -12.70 -4.25 16.05
C ASP A 113 -13.33 -4.90 14.83
N ILE A 114 -13.10 -4.32 13.65
CA ILE A 114 -13.78 -4.70 12.41
C ILE A 114 -12.75 -5.15 11.38
N THR A 115 -13.02 -6.28 10.74
CA THR A 115 -12.26 -6.74 9.57
C THR A 115 -13.11 -6.63 8.32
N ARG A 116 -12.67 -5.78 7.39
CA ARG A 116 -13.33 -5.58 6.10
C ARG A 116 -12.79 -6.59 5.10
N ILE A 117 -13.57 -7.64 4.88
CA ILE A 117 -13.17 -8.81 4.11
C ILE A 117 -13.68 -8.66 2.68
N PHE A 118 -12.76 -8.65 1.71
CA PHE A 118 -13.12 -8.64 0.28
C PHE A 118 -12.50 -9.81 -0.49
N CYS A 119 -13.14 -10.18 -1.60
CA CYS A 119 -12.52 -10.98 -2.64
C CYS A 119 -12.52 -10.15 -3.93
N GLY A 120 -11.40 -10.12 -4.66
CA GLY A 120 -11.32 -9.34 -5.89
C GLY A 120 -12.24 -9.84 -7.02
N LEU A 121 -12.72 -11.09 -6.95
CA LEU A 121 -13.76 -11.64 -7.85
C LEU A 121 -15.18 -11.49 -7.32
N ASN A 122 -15.35 -10.98 -6.09
CA ASN A 122 -16.59 -11.15 -5.31
C ASN A 122 -17.02 -12.62 -5.16
N GLU A 123 -16.08 -13.57 -5.19
CA GLU A 123 -16.34 -14.99 -4.95
C GLU A 123 -16.61 -15.24 -3.47
N VAL A 124 -17.83 -15.65 -3.14
CA VAL A 124 -18.30 -15.84 -1.77
C VAL A 124 -17.55 -16.95 -1.04
N ARG A 125 -17.12 -18.02 -1.73
CA ARG A 125 -16.33 -19.11 -1.12
C ARG A 125 -14.99 -18.62 -0.56
N ASN A 126 -14.44 -17.55 -1.15
CA ASN A 126 -13.23 -16.92 -0.66
C ASN A 126 -13.46 -16.01 0.55
N ILE A 127 -14.70 -15.54 0.78
CA ILE A 127 -15.05 -14.57 1.85
C ILE A 127 -15.64 -15.28 3.07
N ILE A 128 -16.54 -16.25 2.87
CA ILE A 128 -17.31 -16.91 3.92
C ILE A 128 -16.44 -17.53 5.03
N PRO A 129 -15.34 -18.26 4.73
CA PRO A 129 -14.46 -18.79 5.78
C PRO A 129 -13.91 -17.69 6.69
N SER A 130 -13.51 -16.56 6.11
CA SER A 130 -13.00 -15.40 6.84
C SER A 130 -14.04 -14.77 7.76
N ILE A 131 -15.31 -14.71 7.34
CA ILE A 131 -16.42 -14.26 8.21
C ILE A 131 -16.48 -15.15 9.46
N LYS A 132 -16.44 -16.47 9.28
CA LYS A 132 -16.50 -17.42 10.40
C LYS A 132 -15.29 -17.30 11.33
N TYR A 133 -14.09 -17.14 10.77
CA TYR A 133 -12.86 -17.01 11.56
C TYR A 133 -12.82 -15.69 12.35
N ALA A 134 -13.27 -14.59 11.75
CA ALA A 134 -13.38 -13.29 12.41
C ALA A 134 -14.37 -13.32 13.59
N LEU A 135 -15.56 -13.92 13.40
CA LEU A 135 -16.53 -14.12 14.48
C LEU A 135 -15.94 -14.95 15.62
N ALA A 136 -15.25 -16.05 15.29
CA ALA A 136 -14.59 -16.90 16.28
C ALA A 136 -13.48 -16.19 17.06
N ALA A 137 -12.85 -15.17 16.46
CA ALA A 137 -11.87 -14.32 17.13
C ALA A 137 -12.50 -13.17 17.93
N GLY A 138 -13.81 -12.94 17.83
CA GLY A 138 -14.50 -11.81 18.49
C GLY A 138 -14.40 -10.48 17.74
N MET A 139 -14.12 -10.51 16.43
CA MET A 139 -14.17 -9.34 15.54
C MET A 139 -15.54 -9.22 14.88
N ILE A 140 -15.83 -8.03 14.35
CA ILE A 140 -16.99 -7.75 13.50
C ILE A 140 -16.58 -7.99 12.04
N PRO A 141 -17.11 -9.02 11.35
CA PRO A 141 -16.83 -9.20 9.93
C PRO A 141 -17.68 -8.24 9.09
N GLN A 142 -17.04 -7.28 8.44
CA GLN A 142 -17.67 -6.45 7.42
C GLN A 142 -17.40 -7.07 6.05
N ALA A 143 -18.39 -7.76 5.48
CA ALA A 143 -18.23 -8.40 4.19
C ALA A 143 -18.37 -7.38 3.06
N THR A 144 -17.59 -7.53 1.99
CA THR A 144 -17.40 -6.46 1.00
C THR A 144 -17.86 -6.86 -0.38
N LEU A 145 -18.58 -5.95 -1.04
CA LEU A 145 -18.88 -5.98 -2.47
C LEU A 145 -17.89 -5.05 -3.19
N CYS A 146 -16.95 -5.61 -3.95
CA CYS A 146 -16.07 -4.83 -4.83
C CYS A 146 -16.87 -4.31 -6.01
N ILE A 147 -17.11 -2.99 -6.04
CA ILE A 147 -17.97 -2.35 -7.02
C ILE A 147 -17.20 -2.08 -8.30
N THR A 148 -17.74 -2.59 -9.39
CA THR A 148 -17.43 -2.21 -10.76
C THR A 148 -18.74 -2.02 -11.54
N PHE A 149 -18.65 -1.57 -12.80
CA PHE A 149 -19.80 -1.34 -13.65
C PHE A 149 -19.61 -2.01 -15.01
N SER A 150 -20.42 -3.04 -15.28
CA SER A 150 -20.50 -3.72 -16.57
C SER A 150 -21.88 -4.39 -16.71
N PRO A 151 -22.23 -4.94 -17.90
CA PRO A 151 -23.53 -5.58 -18.12
C PRO A 151 -23.89 -6.73 -17.16
N VAL A 152 -22.92 -7.38 -16.52
CA VAL A 152 -23.17 -8.47 -15.56
C VAL A 152 -23.21 -8.02 -14.11
N HIS A 153 -22.66 -6.84 -13.80
CA HIS A 153 -22.57 -6.30 -12.45
C HIS A 153 -23.81 -5.46 -12.13
N THR A 154 -24.97 -6.12 -12.06
CA THR A 154 -26.26 -5.47 -11.80
C THR A 154 -26.56 -5.37 -10.30
N VAL A 155 -27.64 -4.66 -9.94
CA VAL A 155 -28.13 -4.61 -8.55
C VAL A 155 -28.46 -6.01 -8.04
N GLU A 156 -29.07 -6.85 -8.86
CA GLU A 156 -29.44 -8.23 -8.52
C GLU A 156 -28.20 -9.09 -8.26
N TYR A 157 -27.16 -8.94 -9.07
CA TYR A 157 -25.88 -9.63 -8.87
C TYR A 157 -25.29 -9.31 -7.49
N TYR A 158 -25.16 -8.02 -7.17
CA TYR A 158 -24.58 -7.59 -5.90
C TYR A 158 -25.49 -7.94 -4.71
N ALA A 159 -26.80 -7.80 -4.85
CA ALA A 159 -27.76 -8.15 -3.79
C ALA A 159 -27.75 -9.65 -3.48
N ALA A 160 -27.62 -10.51 -4.49
CA ALA A 160 -27.52 -11.97 -4.29
C ALA A 160 -26.23 -12.37 -3.56
N ILE A 161 -25.12 -11.64 -3.79
CA ILE A 161 -23.88 -11.84 -3.04
C ILE A 161 -24.06 -11.34 -1.60
N ALA A 162 -24.66 -10.17 -1.40
CA ALA A 162 -24.94 -9.65 -0.06
C ALA A 162 -25.79 -10.63 0.76
N ASP A 163 -26.86 -11.19 0.16
CA ASP A 163 -27.74 -12.19 0.79
C ASP A 163 -26.92 -13.38 1.33
N GLN A 164 -26.01 -13.95 0.52
CA GLN A 164 -25.16 -15.08 0.91
C GLN A 164 -24.15 -14.72 2.02
N LEU A 165 -23.58 -13.51 1.98
CA LEU A 165 -22.61 -13.05 2.98
C LEU A 165 -23.29 -12.75 4.33
N ILE A 166 -24.51 -12.20 4.31
CA ILE A 166 -25.32 -11.95 5.49
C ILE A 166 -25.77 -13.28 6.11
N GLU A 167 -26.23 -14.25 5.29
CA GLU A 167 -26.56 -15.61 5.75
C GLU A 167 -25.33 -16.31 6.37
N ALA A 168 -24.13 -16.05 5.84
CA ALA A 168 -22.89 -16.51 6.43
C ALA A 168 -22.52 -15.82 7.76
N GLY A 169 -23.27 -14.80 8.19
CA GLY A 169 -23.13 -14.15 9.48
C GLY A 169 -22.38 -12.82 9.46
N ALA A 170 -22.28 -12.14 8.32
CA ALA A 170 -21.77 -10.78 8.26
C ALA A 170 -22.85 -9.77 8.74
N PRO A 171 -22.66 -9.07 9.87
CA PRO A 171 -23.60 -8.04 10.32
C PRO A 171 -23.47 -6.72 9.54
N GLU A 172 -22.42 -6.57 8.73
CA GLU A 172 -22.15 -5.35 7.97
C GLU A 172 -21.74 -5.65 6.53
N ILE A 173 -22.19 -4.80 5.61
CA ILE A 173 -21.81 -4.82 4.20
C ILE A 173 -21.06 -3.54 3.82
N CYS A 174 -19.90 -3.69 3.20
CA CYS A 174 -19.17 -2.59 2.57
C CYS A 174 -19.42 -2.55 1.07
N LEU A 175 -19.88 -1.42 0.55
CA LEU A 175 -19.88 -1.12 -0.88
C LEU A 175 -18.52 -0.49 -1.22
N LYS A 176 -17.57 -1.32 -1.67
CA LYS A 176 -16.19 -0.89 -1.94
C LYS A 176 -16.01 -0.53 -3.41
N ASP A 177 -16.20 0.74 -3.73
CA ASP A 177 -15.86 1.35 -5.01
C ASP A 177 -14.38 1.78 -5.03
N MET A 178 -13.51 0.77 -5.14
CA MET A 178 -12.04 0.93 -5.13
C MET A 178 -11.48 1.82 -6.24
N ALA A 179 -12.22 1.99 -7.34
CA ALA A 179 -11.79 2.78 -8.49
C ALA A 179 -12.53 4.12 -8.59
N GLY A 180 -13.61 4.33 -7.81
CA GLY A 180 -14.48 5.49 -7.90
C GLY A 180 -15.34 5.50 -9.17
N ILE A 181 -15.57 4.32 -9.77
CA ILE A 181 -16.28 4.15 -11.04
C ILE A 181 -17.73 3.68 -10.86
N GLY A 182 -18.14 3.37 -9.63
CA GLY A 182 -19.51 3.00 -9.33
C GLY A 182 -20.48 4.07 -9.83
N ARG A 183 -21.57 3.64 -10.46
CA ARG A 183 -22.58 4.58 -10.96
C ARG A 183 -23.48 4.99 -9.79
N PRO A 184 -23.60 6.30 -9.46
CA PRO A 184 -24.33 6.76 -8.28
C PRO A 184 -25.75 6.16 -8.17
N GLY A 185 -26.54 6.18 -9.25
CA GLY A 185 -27.89 5.64 -9.25
C GLY A 185 -27.97 4.13 -8.99
N MET A 186 -27.02 3.35 -9.53
CA MET A 186 -26.93 1.90 -9.26
C MET A 186 -26.56 1.64 -7.80
N LEU A 187 -25.61 2.41 -7.24
CA LEU A 187 -25.20 2.31 -5.84
C LEU A 187 -26.34 2.64 -4.88
N GLY A 188 -27.13 3.67 -5.18
CA GLY A 188 -28.34 4.01 -4.43
C GLY A 188 -29.36 2.87 -4.46
N GLN A 189 -29.68 2.35 -5.65
CA GLN A 189 -30.61 1.22 -5.81
C GLN A 189 -30.13 -0.04 -5.09
N LEU A 190 -28.83 -0.36 -5.17
CA LEU A 190 -28.23 -1.49 -4.46
C LEU A 190 -28.36 -1.32 -2.94
N THR A 191 -28.01 -0.13 -2.42
CA THR A 191 -28.12 0.18 -0.99
C THR A 191 -29.55 -0.04 -0.51
N ARG A 192 -30.52 0.52 -1.23
CA ARG A 192 -31.95 0.35 -0.92
C ARG A 192 -32.38 -1.11 -0.94
N THR A 193 -31.98 -1.85 -1.96
CA THR A 193 -32.33 -3.28 -2.13
C THR A 193 -31.83 -4.11 -0.96
N ILE A 194 -30.59 -3.88 -0.51
CA ILE A 194 -30.02 -4.57 0.65
C ILE A 194 -30.76 -4.16 1.93
N LYS A 195 -31.00 -2.86 2.15
CA LYS A 195 -31.70 -2.36 3.36
C LYS A 195 -33.17 -2.80 3.45
N GLU A 196 -33.87 -2.93 2.33
CA GLU A 196 -35.26 -3.40 2.31
C GLU A 196 -35.36 -4.88 2.70
N LYS A 197 -34.37 -5.69 2.33
CA LYS A 197 -34.29 -7.11 2.70
C LYS A 197 -33.74 -7.34 4.11
N HIS A 198 -32.71 -6.58 4.49
CA HIS A 198 -31.93 -6.74 5.72
C HIS A 198 -31.81 -5.39 6.46
N PRO A 199 -32.89 -4.90 7.08
CA PRO A 199 -32.94 -3.55 7.66
C PRO A 199 -31.95 -3.33 8.82
N GLU A 200 -31.55 -4.39 9.52
CA GLU A 200 -30.59 -4.37 10.62
C GLU A 200 -29.12 -4.31 10.16
N VAL A 201 -28.82 -4.73 8.93
CA VAL A 201 -27.44 -4.77 8.42
C VAL A 201 -26.91 -3.37 8.23
N ILE A 202 -25.72 -3.10 8.76
CA ILE A 202 -25.02 -1.82 8.59
C ILE A 202 -24.42 -1.79 7.19
N ILE A 203 -24.69 -0.72 6.44
CA ILE A 203 -24.05 -0.49 5.13
C ILE A 203 -23.03 0.64 5.25
N GLN A 204 -21.78 0.34 4.91
CA GLN A 204 -20.70 1.32 4.81
C GLN A 204 -20.29 1.53 3.36
N TYR A 205 -20.20 2.78 2.92
CA TYR A 205 -19.72 3.12 1.58
C TYR A 205 -18.25 3.54 1.61
N HIS A 206 -17.46 2.95 0.71
CA HIS A 206 -16.05 3.24 0.52
C HIS A 206 -15.81 3.58 -0.95
N GLY A 207 -15.45 4.82 -1.27
CA GLY A 207 -15.35 5.27 -2.66
C GLY A 207 -14.24 6.28 -2.90
N HIS A 208 -13.35 5.97 -3.84
CA HIS A 208 -12.29 6.88 -4.25
C HIS A 208 -12.82 8.02 -5.13
N SER A 209 -12.15 9.17 -5.08
CA SER A 209 -12.56 10.39 -5.80
C SER A 209 -11.99 10.52 -7.21
N GLY A 210 -11.16 9.55 -7.66
CA GLY A 210 -10.35 9.68 -8.87
C GLY A 210 -11.15 10.07 -10.11
N PRO A 211 -12.26 9.39 -10.42
CA PRO A 211 -13.10 9.73 -11.58
C PRO A 211 -14.09 10.88 -11.38
N GLY A 212 -14.22 11.39 -10.15
CA GLY A 212 -15.11 12.52 -9.81
C GLY A 212 -16.56 12.16 -9.43
N LEU A 213 -16.89 10.87 -9.25
CA LEU A 213 -18.26 10.42 -8.91
C LEU A 213 -18.53 10.26 -7.41
N SER A 214 -17.51 10.36 -6.55
CA SER A 214 -17.61 10.00 -5.13
C SER A 214 -18.66 10.79 -4.36
N MET A 215 -18.74 12.11 -4.52
CA MET A 215 -19.71 12.95 -3.80
C MET A 215 -21.16 12.62 -4.18
N ALA A 216 -21.44 12.42 -5.47
CA ALA A 216 -22.77 12.01 -5.94
C ALA A 216 -23.12 10.61 -5.42
N SER A 217 -22.15 9.69 -5.43
CA SER A 217 -22.33 8.33 -4.92
C SER A 217 -22.62 8.31 -3.42
N ILE A 218 -21.90 9.10 -2.62
CA ILE A 218 -22.14 9.27 -1.18
C ILE A 218 -23.57 9.76 -0.94
N LEU A 219 -24.02 10.78 -1.69
CA LEU A 219 -25.38 11.27 -1.53
C LEU A 219 -26.42 10.19 -1.87
N GLU A 220 -26.26 9.50 -3.00
CA GLU A 220 -27.18 8.44 -3.44
C GLU A 220 -27.27 7.29 -2.43
N VAL A 221 -26.15 6.80 -1.89
CA VAL A 221 -26.19 5.71 -0.87
C VAL A 221 -26.79 6.20 0.45
N CYS A 222 -26.53 7.44 0.87
CA CYS A 222 -27.13 8.01 2.08
C CYS A 222 -28.65 8.16 1.95
N GLU A 223 -29.16 8.65 0.82
CA GLU A 223 -30.61 8.76 0.56
C GLU A 223 -31.30 7.39 0.57
N ASN A 224 -30.56 6.33 0.28
CA ASN A 224 -31.06 4.97 0.18
C ASN A 224 -30.74 4.08 1.39
N GLY A 225 -30.25 4.68 2.49
CA GLY A 225 -30.21 4.03 3.80
C GLY A 225 -28.85 3.58 4.31
N ALA A 226 -27.75 3.97 3.65
CA ALA A 226 -26.40 3.76 4.17
C ALA A 226 -26.24 4.32 5.60
N ASP A 227 -25.32 3.74 6.36
CA ASP A 227 -25.10 4.04 7.77
C ASP A 227 -23.81 4.82 8.00
N ILE A 228 -22.75 4.48 7.25
CA ILE A 228 -21.39 4.97 7.49
C ILE A 228 -20.73 5.30 6.16
N ILE A 229 -20.03 6.44 6.12
CA ILE A 229 -19.28 6.89 4.94
C ILE A 229 -17.79 6.95 5.28
N ASP A 230 -16.97 6.27 4.48
CA ASP A 230 -15.52 6.47 4.49
C ASP A 230 -15.17 7.83 3.91
N VAL A 231 -14.36 8.59 4.65
CA VAL A 231 -13.90 9.94 4.31
C VAL A 231 -12.42 10.07 4.58
N ALA A 232 -11.78 11.00 3.87
CA ALA A 232 -10.40 11.44 4.13
C ALA A 232 -10.38 12.85 4.74
N MET A 233 -9.18 13.34 5.04
CA MET A 233 -8.94 14.72 5.42
C MET A 233 -7.72 15.29 4.68
N GLU A 234 -7.68 16.61 4.52
CA GLU A 234 -6.49 17.28 4.01
C GLU A 234 -5.24 17.03 4.88
N PRO A 235 -4.03 17.00 4.29
CA PRO A 235 -3.71 17.26 2.87
C PRO A 235 -3.81 16.03 1.93
N LEU A 236 -4.33 14.91 2.43
CA LEU A 236 -4.43 13.62 1.72
C LEU A 236 -5.89 13.24 1.41
N SER A 237 -6.68 14.21 0.94
CA SER A 237 -8.01 14.00 0.39
C SER A 237 -8.02 14.31 -1.12
N TRP A 238 -9.07 13.86 -1.82
CA TRP A 238 -9.27 14.04 -3.26
C TRP A 238 -8.26 13.31 -4.16
N GLY A 239 -8.34 13.58 -5.47
CA GLY A 239 -7.58 12.86 -6.48
C GLY A 239 -7.87 11.36 -6.40
N LYS A 240 -6.82 10.54 -6.35
CA LYS A 240 -6.91 9.08 -6.21
C LYS A 240 -7.26 8.60 -4.80
N VAL A 241 -7.43 9.51 -3.83
CA VAL A 241 -7.81 9.21 -2.43
C VAL A 241 -9.34 9.28 -2.28
N HIS A 242 -9.85 9.66 -1.11
CA HIS A 242 -11.28 9.73 -0.77
C HIS A 242 -11.74 11.18 -0.61
N SER A 243 -13.06 11.39 -0.62
CA SER A 243 -13.65 12.72 -0.41
C SER A 243 -13.32 13.29 0.97
N ASP A 244 -13.13 14.59 1.04
CA ASP A 244 -12.82 15.28 2.30
C ASP A 244 -14.04 15.33 3.23
N VAL A 245 -13.81 15.04 4.51
CA VAL A 245 -14.85 15.03 5.56
C VAL A 245 -15.61 16.36 5.66
N ILE A 246 -14.96 17.51 5.43
CA ILE A 246 -15.61 18.83 5.51
C ILE A 246 -16.65 18.97 4.40
N SER A 247 -16.27 18.62 3.16
CA SER A 247 -17.18 18.71 2.01
C SER A 247 -18.33 17.70 2.11
N VAL A 248 -18.04 16.48 2.56
CA VAL A 248 -19.07 15.45 2.80
C VAL A 248 -20.05 15.90 3.87
N GLN A 249 -19.56 16.41 5.01
CA GLN A 249 -20.40 16.93 6.08
C GLN A 249 -21.28 18.07 5.59
N ALA A 250 -20.73 19.07 4.90
CA ALA A 250 -21.49 20.21 4.41
C ALA A 250 -22.62 19.78 3.45
N MET A 251 -22.31 18.89 2.50
CA MET A 251 -23.30 18.34 1.56
C MET A 251 -24.44 17.60 2.29
N LEU A 252 -24.10 16.73 3.25
CA LEU A 252 -25.09 15.94 3.98
C LEU A 252 -25.95 16.81 4.92
N LYS A 253 -25.35 17.83 5.57
CA LYS A 253 -26.10 18.81 6.37
C LYS A 253 -27.09 19.59 5.51
N ASP A 254 -26.66 20.09 4.35
CA ASP A 254 -27.55 20.80 3.40
C ASP A 254 -28.73 19.91 2.97
N LYS A 255 -28.48 18.62 2.75
CA LYS A 255 -29.52 17.63 2.45
C LYS A 255 -30.36 17.16 3.64
N GLY A 256 -30.14 17.71 4.83
CA GLY A 256 -30.96 17.49 6.02
C GLY A 256 -30.64 16.22 6.81
N PHE A 257 -29.50 15.58 6.56
CA PHE A 257 -28.97 14.49 7.38
C PHE A 257 -28.40 15.01 8.70
N GLN A 258 -28.48 14.16 9.73
CA GLN A 258 -27.75 14.40 10.97
C GLN A 258 -26.33 13.86 10.79
N VAL A 259 -25.33 14.70 11.00
CA VAL A 259 -23.91 14.32 10.92
C VAL A 259 -23.16 15.00 12.07
N PRO A 260 -22.09 14.38 12.60
CA PRO A 260 -21.37 14.93 13.74
C PRO A 260 -20.68 16.25 13.38
N GLU A 261 -20.53 17.13 14.38
CA GLU A 261 -19.75 18.35 14.25
C GLU A 261 -18.25 18.05 14.21
N ILE A 262 -17.48 18.91 13.54
CA ILE A 262 -16.02 18.76 13.41
C ILE A 262 -15.35 19.82 14.28
N ASN A 263 -14.52 19.40 15.23
CA ASN A 263 -13.64 20.33 15.93
C ASN A 263 -12.54 20.82 14.96
N MET A 264 -12.78 21.99 14.36
CA MET A 264 -11.89 22.57 13.35
C MET A 264 -10.51 22.93 13.90
N LYS A 265 -10.34 23.18 15.21
CA LYS A 265 -9.01 23.40 15.79
C LYS A 265 -8.17 22.13 15.77
N ALA A 266 -8.78 21.00 16.14
CA ALA A 266 -8.13 19.69 16.07
C ALA A 266 -7.84 19.30 14.61
N TYR A 267 -8.80 19.50 13.70
CA TYR A 267 -8.62 19.27 12.26
C TYR A 267 -7.41 20.04 11.71
N MET A 268 -7.29 21.33 12.00
CA MET A 268 -6.17 22.14 11.49
C MET A 268 -4.82 21.68 12.03
N LYS A 269 -4.75 21.23 13.28
CA LYS A 269 -3.53 20.62 13.84
C LYS A 269 -3.22 19.28 13.17
N ALA A 270 -4.23 18.42 12.99
CA ALA A 270 -4.10 17.11 12.35
C ALA A 270 -3.62 17.25 10.89
N ARG A 271 -4.17 18.21 10.17
CA ARG A 271 -3.76 18.60 8.82
C ARG A 271 -2.29 19.04 8.77
N SER A 272 -1.89 19.97 9.64
CA SER A 272 -0.50 20.45 9.70
C SER A 272 0.48 19.34 10.07
N MET A 273 0.11 18.46 11.00
CA MET A 273 0.94 17.32 11.39
C MET A 273 1.03 16.26 10.29
N THR A 274 -0.06 16.02 9.56
CA THR A 274 -0.03 15.13 8.39
C THR A 274 0.88 15.73 7.30
N GLN A 275 0.88 17.05 7.11
CA GLN A 275 1.82 17.73 6.22
C GLN A 275 3.27 17.60 6.71
N GLU A 276 3.53 17.70 8.02
CA GLU A 276 4.86 17.45 8.61
C GLU A 276 5.38 16.05 8.26
N PHE A 277 4.53 15.02 8.31
CA PHE A 277 4.93 13.65 7.96
C PHE A 277 5.25 13.49 6.46
N ILE A 278 4.53 14.21 5.59
CA ILE A 278 4.86 14.32 4.16
C ILE A 278 6.23 14.97 4.00
N ASP A 279 6.47 16.08 4.68
CA ASP A 279 7.69 16.88 4.55
C ASP A 279 8.94 16.18 5.11
N ASP A 280 8.78 15.30 6.11
CA ASP A 280 9.86 14.51 6.72
C ASP A 280 10.46 13.51 5.72
N PHE A 281 9.69 12.49 5.33
CA PHE A 281 10.17 11.50 4.37
C PHE A 281 9.11 10.91 3.44
N LEU A 282 7.83 10.93 3.83
CA LEU A 282 6.79 10.24 3.06
C LEU A 282 6.59 10.89 1.69
N GLY A 283 6.76 12.22 1.60
CA GLY A 283 6.63 13.00 0.38
C GLY A 283 7.64 12.65 -0.72
N TYR A 284 8.81 12.09 -0.38
CA TYR A 284 9.77 11.61 -1.39
C TYR A 284 9.24 10.41 -2.20
N PHE A 285 8.22 9.73 -1.68
CA PHE A 285 7.64 8.53 -2.26
C PHE A 285 6.18 8.72 -2.67
N MET A 286 5.76 9.97 -2.79
CA MET A 286 4.44 10.37 -3.28
C MET A 286 4.56 10.94 -4.69
N ASP A 287 3.62 10.56 -5.55
CA ASP A 287 3.49 11.13 -6.89
C ASP A 287 2.51 12.32 -6.85
N ALA A 288 2.96 13.50 -7.27
CA ALA A 288 2.14 14.71 -7.30
C ALA A 288 0.85 14.52 -8.13
N THR A 289 0.88 13.67 -9.15
CA THR A 289 -0.28 13.35 -9.99
C THR A 289 -1.38 12.58 -9.24
N ASN A 290 -1.09 12.03 -8.05
CA ASN A 290 -2.11 11.36 -7.23
C ASN A 290 -3.21 12.32 -6.75
N LYS A 291 -2.96 13.64 -6.74
CA LYS A 291 -3.99 14.65 -6.46
C LYS A 291 -4.89 14.98 -7.66
N HIS A 292 -4.52 14.53 -8.86
CA HIS A 292 -5.32 14.78 -10.06
C HIS A 292 -6.51 13.82 -10.13
N MET A 293 -7.64 14.34 -10.62
CA MET A 293 -8.79 13.54 -11.00
C MET A 293 -8.75 13.29 -12.51
N SER A 294 -9.23 12.11 -12.92
CA SER A 294 -9.34 11.74 -14.33
C SER A 294 -10.53 10.83 -14.55
N SER A 295 -11.43 11.25 -15.43
CA SER A 295 -12.60 10.47 -15.84
C SER A 295 -12.31 9.49 -16.99
N LEU A 296 -11.07 9.45 -17.51
CA LEU A 296 -10.67 8.61 -18.65
C LEU A 296 -10.95 7.12 -18.44
N LEU A 297 -10.97 6.68 -17.18
CA LEU A 297 -11.13 5.28 -16.82
C LEU A 297 -12.58 4.85 -16.60
N LEU A 298 -13.55 5.77 -16.68
CA LEU A 298 -14.96 5.44 -16.45
C LEU A 298 -15.51 4.42 -17.45
N THR A 299 -15.01 4.43 -18.68
CA THR A 299 -15.49 3.56 -19.77
C THR A 299 -14.81 2.19 -19.72
N CYS A 300 -13.47 2.16 -19.69
CA CYS A 300 -12.71 0.89 -19.65
C CYS A 300 -12.73 0.20 -18.28
N GLY A 301 -13.19 0.89 -17.22
CA GLY A 301 -13.39 0.35 -15.88
C GLY A 301 -12.11 0.12 -15.06
N LEU A 302 -10.93 0.49 -15.58
CA LEU A 302 -9.66 0.31 -14.88
C LEU A 302 -9.54 1.26 -13.66
N PRO A 303 -8.82 0.89 -12.59
CA PRO A 303 -8.63 1.77 -11.43
C PRO A 303 -7.74 2.98 -11.70
N GLY A 304 -8.07 4.14 -11.11
CA GLY A 304 -7.24 5.36 -11.14
C GLY A 304 -5.78 5.15 -10.71
N GLY A 305 -5.57 4.32 -9.68
CA GLY A 305 -4.24 3.94 -9.20
C GLY A 305 -3.39 3.20 -10.24
N MET A 306 -4.01 2.56 -11.24
CA MET A 306 -3.31 1.80 -12.28
C MET A 306 -2.68 2.70 -13.35
N MET A 307 -3.13 3.95 -13.51
CA MET A 307 -2.62 4.87 -14.56
C MET A 307 -1.11 4.97 -14.58
N GLY A 308 -0.47 5.10 -13.41
CA GLY A 308 1.00 5.19 -13.33
C GLY A 308 1.69 3.96 -13.90
N SER A 309 1.28 2.76 -13.45
CA SER A 309 1.84 1.49 -13.95
C SER A 309 1.57 1.26 -15.43
N MET A 310 0.35 1.58 -15.88
CA MET A 310 -0.04 1.43 -17.28
C MET A 310 0.76 2.36 -18.19
N MET A 311 0.94 3.62 -17.81
CA MET A 311 1.77 4.56 -18.56
C MET A 311 3.24 4.14 -18.58
N ALA A 312 3.75 3.53 -17.51
CA ALA A 312 5.10 2.97 -17.50
C ALA A 312 5.23 1.78 -18.48
N ASP A 313 4.27 0.86 -18.48
CA ASP A 313 4.24 -0.28 -19.40
C ASP A 313 4.16 0.21 -20.87
N LEU A 314 3.26 1.16 -21.15
CA LEU A 314 3.10 1.77 -22.47
C LEU A 314 4.39 2.45 -22.95
N LYS A 315 5.04 3.25 -22.10
CA LYS A 315 6.35 3.86 -22.42
C LYS A 315 7.42 2.80 -22.70
N GLY A 316 7.41 1.69 -21.96
CA GLY A 316 8.34 0.59 -22.14
C GLY A 316 8.20 -0.09 -23.51
N VAL A 317 6.97 -0.24 -24.02
CA VAL A 317 6.73 -0.89 -25.32
C VAL A 317 6.71 0.09 -26.51
N HIS A 318 6.52 1.39 -26.26
CA HIS A 318 6.31 2.42 -27.29
C HIS A 318 7.41 2.45 -28.36
N ALA A 319 8.68 2.45 -27.94
CA ALA A 319 9.81 2.46 -28.88
C ALA A 319 9.84 1.18 -29.76
N GLY A 320 9.54 0.03 -29.17
CA GLY A 320 9.47 -1.25 -29.88
C GLY A 320 8.32 -1.30 -30.88
N ILE A 321 7.15 -0.80 -30.50
CA ILE A 321 5.98 -0.67 -31.38
C ILE A 321 6.32 0.22 -32.58
N ASN A 322 6.84 1.43 -32.35
CA ASN A 322 7.16 2.35 -33.45
C ASN A 322 8.30 1.82 -34.34
N MET A 323 9.23 1.04 -33.80
CA MET A 323 10.24 0.34 -34.62
C MET A 323 9.59 -0.66 -35.59
N ILE A 324 8.62 -1.46 -35.12
CA ILE A 324 7.90 -2.41 -35.97
C ILE A 324 7.06 -1.65 -37.01
N LEU A 325 6.34 -0.60 -36.61
CA LEU A 325 5.54 0.21 -37.53
C LEU A 325 6.38 0.85 -38.63
N ARG A 326 7.55 1.42 -38.30
CA ARG A 326 8.52 1.93 -39.28
C ARG A 326 8.98 0.84 -40.25
N SER A 327 9.31 -0.36 -39.75
CA SER A 327 9.72 -1.48 -40.60
C SER A 327 8.63 -1.92 -41.60
N LYS A 328 7.37 -1.64 -41.28
CA LYS A 328 6.19 -1.92 -42.11
C LYS A 328 5.67 -0.68 -42.88
N ASN A 329 6.42 0.43 -42.88
CA ASN A 329 6.03 1.71 -43.51
C ASN A 329 4.65 2.24 -43.04
N LYS A 330 4.32 2.04 -41.75
CA LYS A 330 3.10 2.53 -41.10
C LYS A 330 3.42 3.77 -40.25
N PRO A 331 2.46 4.69 -40.03
CA PRO A 331 2.66 5.86 -39.19
C PRO A 331 2.99 5.46 -37.75
N GLU A 332 3.81 6.27 -37.08
CA GLU A 332 4.12 6.08 -35.68
C GLU A 332 2.93 6.43 -34.79
N LEU A 333 2.83 5.74 -33.66
CA LEU A 333 1.82 6.02 -32.63
C LEU A 333 2.41 6.95 -31.59
N THR A 334 1.62 7.88 -31.08
CA THR A 334 1.93 8.62 -29.86
C THR A 334 1.59 7.77 -28.62
N LEU A 335 2.00 8.23 -27.43
CA LEU A 335 1.59 7.57 -26.19
C LEU A 335 0.08 7.67 -25.96
N ASP A 336 -0.54 8.75 -26.40
CA ASP A 336 -1.98 8.95 -26.28
C ASP A 336 -2.74 8.00 -27.21
N ASP A 337 -2.24 7.80 -28.43
CA ASP A 337 -2.81 6.80 -29.36
C ASP A 337 -2.74 5.39 -28.75
N LEU A 338 -1.59 5.02 -28.17
CA LEU A 338 -1.45 3.73 -27.50
C LEU A 338 -2.35 3.58 -26.28
N LEU A 339 -2.58 4.67 -25.54
CA LEU A 339 -3.47 4.68 -24.39
C LEU A 339 -4.93 4.43 -24.84
N VAL A 340 -5.37 5.11 -25.90
CA VAL A 340 -6.71 4.89 -26.48
C VAL A 340 -6.85 3.45 -26.99
N MET A 341 -5.88 2.95 -27.75
CA MET A 341 -5.86 1.56 -28.21
C MET A 341 -5.94 0.57 -27.04
N LEU A 342 -5.27 0.85 -25.93
CA LEU A 342 -5.32 0.00 -24.74
C LEU A 342 -6.70 0.00 -24.10
N PHE A 343 -7.38 1.14 -24.04
CA PHE A 343 -8.75 1.20 -23.52
C PHE A 343 -9.73 0.42 -24.41
N GLU A 344 -9.63 0.59 -25.73
CA GLU A 344 -10.46 -0.17 -26.68
C GLU A 344 -10.20 -1.68 -26.59
N GLU A 345 -8.93 -2.10 -26.47
CA GLU A 345 -8.60 -3.51 -26.35
C GLU A 345 -9.01 -4.08 -24.98
N VAL A 346 -8.98 -3.28 -23.90
CA VAL A 346 -9.55 -3.67 -22.60
C VAL A 346 -11.06 -3.88 -22.71
N GLU A 347 -11.79 -2.99 -23.37
CA GLU A 347 -13.23 -3.15 -23.62
C GLU A 347 -13.54 -4.40 -24.46
N TYR A 348 -12.64 -4.78 -25.37
CA TYR A 348 -12.74 -6.02 -26.14
C TYR A 348 -12.43 -7.28 -25.32
N VAL A 349 -11.41 -7.22 -24.46
CA VAL A 349 -10.89 -8.36 -23.68
C VAL A 349 -11.73 -8.67 -22.46
N TRP A 350 -12.15 -7.64 -21.73
CA TRP A 350 -12.84 -7.76 -20.45
C TRP A 350 -14.10 -8.66 -20.48
N PRO A 351 -15.06 -8.52 -21.43
CA PRO A 351 -16.17 -9.44 -21.57
C PRO A 351 -15.75 -10.89 -21.83
N LYS A 352 -14.67 -11.10 -22.60
CA LYS A 352 -14.23 -12.44 -23.02
C LYS A 352 -13.57 -13.22 -21.90
N LEU A 353 -13.00 -12.50 -20.94
CA LEU A 353 -12.44 -13.05 -19.71
C LEU A 353 -13.50 -13.19 -18.60
N GLY A 354 -14.80 -13.07 -18.91
CA GLY A 354 -15.88 -13.31 -17.95
C GLY A 354 -16.12 -12.15 -16.98
N TYR A 355 -15.78 -10.91 -17.37
CA TYR A 355 -15.98 -9.70 -16.58
C TYR A 355 -15.52 -9.82 -15.11
N PRO A 356 -14.25 -10.16 -14.81
CA PRO A 356 -13.76 -10.06 -13.45
C PRO A 356 -13.86 -8.59 -12.97
N PRO A 357 -14.19 -8.31 -11.69
CA PRO A 357 -14.07 -6.97 -11.16
C PRO A 357 -12.63 -6.49 -11.32
N LEU A 358 -12.46 -5.27 -11.86
CA LEU A 358 -11.15 -4.72 -12.18
C LEU A 358 -10.47 -4.14 -10.94
N VAL A 359 -10.22 -4.99 -9.94
CA VAL A 359 -9.41 -4.71 -8.75
C VAL A 359 -8.16 -5.57 -8.76
N THR A 360 -7.10 -5.16 -8.05
CA THR A 360 -5.86 -5.95 -7.96
C THR A 360 -6.14 -7.36 -7.40
N PRO A 361 -5.62 -8.43 -8.05
CA PRO A 361 -4.73 -8.44 -9.21
C PRO A 361 -5.42 -8.51 -10.59
N PHE A 362 -6.74 -8.71 -10.64
CA PHE A 362 -7.49 -8.97 -11.87
C PHE A 362 -7.47 -7.83 -12.89
N SER A 363 -7.47 -6.57 -12.43
CA SER A 363 -7.25 -5.43 -13.33
C SER A 363 -5.92 -5.50 -14.07
N GLN A 364 -4.86 -6.00 -13.43
CA GLN A 364 -3.55 -6.15 -14.05
C GLN A 364 -3.58 -7.27 -15.09
N TYR A 365 -4.29 -8.37 -14.82
CA TYR A 365 -4.44 -9.49 -15.77
C TYR A 365 -5.14 -9.04 -17.05
N VAL A 366 -6.28 -8.37 -16.93
CA VAL A 366 -7.03 -7.84 -18.09
C VAL A 366 -6.18 -6.84 -18.88
N LYS A 367 -5.52 -5.88 -18.20
CA LYS A 367 -4.62 -4.91 -18.83
C LYS A 367 -3.46 -5.59 -19.56
N ASN A 368 -2.81 -6.58 -18.93
CA ASN A 368 -1.67 -7.27 -19.52
C ASN A 368 -2.06 -8.02 -20.80
N VAL A 369 -3.18 -8.74 -20.78
CA VAL A 369 -3.69 -9.41 -21.97
C VAL A 369 -4.02 -8.41 -23.08
N ALA A 370 -4.65 -7.28 -22.74
CA ALA A 370 -4.93 -6.22 -23.71
C ALA A 370 -3.63 -5.64 -24.33
N LEU A 371 -2.62 -5.37 -23.49
CA LEU A 371 -1.32 -4.89 -23.97
C LEU A 371 -0.62 -5.92 -24.88
N MET A 372 -0.66 -7.20 -24.53
CA MET A 372 -0.08 -8.26 -25.36
C MET A 372 -0.85 -8.45 -26.67
N ASN A 373 -2.17 -8.27 -26.67
CA ASN A 373 -2.97 -8.25 -27.88
C ASN A 373 -2.59 -7.09 -28.80
N ILE A 374 -2.38 -5.88 -28.27
CA ILE A 374 -1.90 -4.73 -29.07
C ILE A 374 -0.54 -5.06 -29.70
N MET A 375 0.40 -5.61 -28.92
CA MET A 375 1.70 -6.02 -29.43
C MET A 375 1.58 -7.05 -30.57
N SER A 376 0.68 -8.03 -30.41
CA SER A 376 0.41 -9.06 -31.42
C SER A 376 -0.19 -8.44 -32.69
N GLN A 377 -1.14 -7.53 -32.56
CA GLN A 377 -1.75 -6.83 -33.70
C GLN A 377 -0.73 -6.01 -34.49
N VAL A 378 0.16 -5.29 -33.82
CA VAL A 378 1.26 -4.54 -34.47
C VAL A 378 2.19 -5.49 -35.24
N LYS A 379 2.45 -6.68 -34.67
CA LYS A 379 3.22 -7.75 -35.33
C LYS A 379 2.44 -8.49 -36.42
N GLU A 380 1.14 -8.29 -36.54
CA GLU A 380 0.21 -9.06 -37.41
C GLU A 380 0.14 -10.54 -37.00
N GLU A 381 0.23 -10.79 -35.70
CA GLU A 381 0.00 -12.08 -35.04
C GLU A 381 -1.44 -12.15 -34.48
N PRO A 382 -2.01 -13.36 -34.31
CA PRO A 382 -3.32 -13.52 -33.69
C PRO A 382 -3.38 -12.97 -32.26
N ARG A 383 -4.57 -12.50 -31.84
CA ARG A 383 -4.85 -12.21 -30.41
C ARG A 383 -4.69 -13.47 -29.55
N TRP A 384 -4.55 -13.29 -28.24
CA TRP A 384 -4.43 -14.37 -27.24
C TRP A 384 -3.16 -15.21 -27.35
N SER A 385 -2.20 -14.79 -28.17
CA SER A 385 -0.91 -15.46 -28.35
C SER A 385 -0.11 -15.56 -27.05
N MET A 386 -0.23 -14.56 -26.17
CA MET A 386 0.48 -14.48 -24.90
C MET A 386 -0.48 -14.13 -23.75
N ILE A 387 -0.80 -15.14 -22.94
CA ILE A 387 -1.54 -15.01 -21.68
C ILE A 387 -0.66 -15.61 -20.59
N ASP A 388 -0.39 -14.86 -19.52
CA ASP A 388 0.47 -15.31 -18.42
C ASP A 388 -0.25 -16.32 -17.50
N ASN A 389 0.53 -17.08 -16.72
CA ASN A 389 0.01 -18.15 -15.89
C ASN A 389 -1.01 -17.69 -14.85
N ASN A 390 -0.85 -16.49 -14.25
CA ASN A 390 -1.81 -16.03 -13.26
C ASN A 390 -3.16 -15.68 -13.91
N THR A 391 -3.10 -15.09 -15.11
CA THR A 391 -4.31 -14.86 -15.90
C THR A 391 -4.98 -16.18 -16.29
N TRP A 392 -4.21 -17.21 -16.66
CA TRP A 392 -4.76 -18.55 -16.86
C TRP A 392 -5.36 -19.15 -15.59
N ASP A 393 -4.73 -19.01 -14.43
CA ASP A 393 -5.26 -19.51 -13.16
C ASP A 393 -6.60 -18.86 -12.79
N MET A 394 -6.80 -17.58 -13.15
CA MET A 394 -8.10 -16.92 -13.07
C MET A 394 -9.09 -17.53 -14.07
N ILE A 395 -8.74 -17.64 -15.35
CA ILE A 395 -9.61 -18.18 -16.42
C ILE A 395 -10.07 -19.61 -16.08
N LEU A 396 -9.18 -20.43 -15.54
CA LEU A 396 -9.43 -21.85 -15.25
C LEU A 396 -10.21 -22.07 -13.94
N GLY A 397 -10.52 -21.01 -13.18
CA GLY A 397 -11.31 -21.10 -11.95
C GLY A 397 -10.50 -21.36 -10.67
N LYS A 398 -9.17 -21.44 -10.75
CA LYS A 398 -8.31 -21.71 -9.57
C LYS A 398 -8.34 -20.60 -8.52
N SER A 399 -8.71 -19.38 -8.93
CA SER A 399 -8.89 -18.22 -8.04
C SER A 399 -10.33 -18.04 -7.54
N GLY A 400 -11.25 -18.90 -7.97
CA GLY A 400 -12.70 -18.74 -7.78
C GLY A 400 -13.44 -18.54 -9.10
N LYS A 401 -14.77 -18.47 -9.01
CA LYS A 401 -15.64 -18.34 -10.17
C LYS A 401 -15.66 -16.91 -10.70
N LEU A 402 -15.62 -16.77 -12.01
CA LEU A 402 -15.81 -15.50 -12.71
C LEU A 402 -17.29 -15.07 -12.69
N PRO A 403 -17.60 -13.76 -12.60
CA PRO A 403 -18.99 -13.28 -12.61
C PRO A 403 -19.75 -13.59 -13.90
N GLY A 404 -19.07 -13.50 -15.05
CA GLY A 404 -19.63 -13.73 -16.38
C GLY A 404 -19.09 -14.99 -17.06
N ALA A 405 -19.71 -15.34 -18.19
CA ALA A 405 -19.25 -16.44 -19.03
C ALA A 405 -17.97 -16.07 -19.80
N LEU A 406 -17.08 -17.04 -19.97
CA LEU A 406 -15.93 -16.92 -20.86
C LEU A 406 -16.37 -16.97 -22.33
N ALA A 407 -15.65 -16.29 -23.20
CA ALA A 407 -15.90 -16.38 -24.63
C ALA A 407 -15.49 -17.76 -25.19
N PRO A 408 -16.20 -18.30 -26.20
CA PRO A 408 -15.90 -19.61 -26.78
C PRO A 408 -14.44 -19.77 -27.21
N GLU A 409 -13.84 -18.74 -27.79
CA GLU A 409 -12.44 -18.78 -28.25
C GLU A 409 -11.43 -18.97 -27.10
N ILE A 410 -11.74 -18.49 -25.89
CA ILE A 410 -10.88 -18.68 -24.71
C ILE A 410 -10.99 -20.11 -24.21
N ILE A 411 -12.20 -20.67 -24.24
CA ILE A 411 -12.46 -22.07 -23.85
C ILE A 411 -11.77 -23.04 -24.82
N GLU A 412 -11.83 -22.75 -26.12
CA GLU A 412 -11.14 -23.51 -27.17
C GLU A 412 -9.62 -23.44 -26.98
N LEU A 413 -9.07 -22.24 -26.76
CA LEU A 413 -7.64 -22.07 -26.51
C LEU A 413 -7.14 -22.81 -25.27
N ALA A 414 -7.94 -22.84 -24.20
CA ALA A 414 -7.62 -23.62 -23.00
C ALA A 414 -7.53 -25.13 -23.32
N LYS A 415 -8.47 -25.65 -24.12
CA LYS A 415 -8.49 -27.06 -24.55
C LYS A 415 -7.29 -27.40 -25.44
N GLU A 416 -6.96 -26.55 -26.41
CA GLU A 416 -5.79 -26.73 -27.28
C GLU A 416 -4.48 -26.79 -26.49
N LYS A 417 -4.38 -26.02 -25.40
CA LYS A 417 -3.23 -26.02 -24.48
C LYS A 417 -3.26 -27.16 -23.47
N GLY A 418 -4.30 -28.01 -23.46
CA GLY A 418 -4.46 -29.08 -22.48
C GLY A 418 -4.71 -28.60 -21.05
N LEU A 419 -5.21 -27.37 -20.88
CA LEU A 419 -5.52 -26.79 -19.58
C LEU A 419 -6.90 -27.24 -19.10
N GLN A 420 -7.01 -27.50 -17.79
CA GLN A 420 -8.25 -28.00 -17.18
C GLN A 420 -8.92 -26.92 -16.33
N PHE A 421 -10.23 -26.74 -16.55
CA PHE A 421 -11.08 -25.92 -15.70
C PHE A 421 -11.36 -26.65 -14.39
N THR A 422 -11.47 -25.89 -13.30
CA THR A 422 -11.82 -26.40 -11.98
C THR A 422 -12.89 -25.51 -11.33
N ASP A 423 -13.72 -26.11 -10.48
CA ASP A 423 -14.62 -25.41 -9.56
C ASP A 423 -14.36 -25.83 -8.12
N GLU A 424 -13.16 -26.38 -7.85
CA GLU A 424 -12.71 -26.67 -6.49
C GLU A 424 -12.61 -25.39 -5.67
N ASP A 425 -12.86 -25.51 -4.37
CA ASP A 425 -12.66 -24.41 -3.44
C ASP A 425 -11.17 -24.02 -3.43
N PRO A 426 -10.80 -22.78 -3.80
CA PRO A 426 -9.40 -22.37 -3.83
C PRO A 426 -8.65 -22.65 -2.52
N GLN A 427 -9.32 -22.63 -1.37
CA GLN A 427 -8.71 -22.90 -0.07
C GLN A 427 -8.14 -24.32 0.06
N THR A 428 -8.69 -25.32 -0.63
CA THR A 428 -8.24 -26.72 -0.49
C THR A 428 -6.82 -26.93 -1.02
N ASN A 429 -6.33 -26.01 -1.86
CA ASN A 429 -4.98 -26.03 -2.39
C ASN A 429 -3.90 -25.57 -1.38
N PHE A 430 -4.31 -25.05 -0.22
CA PHE A 430 -3.41 -24.46 0.76
C PHE A 430 -3.55 -25.17 2.11
N PRO A 431 -2.81 -26.28 2.33
CA PRO A 431 -2.82 -26.99 3.60
C PRO A 431 -2.23 -26.12 4.72
N ASP A 432 -2.54 -26.49 5.96
CA ASP A 432 -2.05 -25.82 7.16
C ASP A 432 -0.51 -25.78 7.20
N GLN A 433 0.06 -24.65 7.63
CA GLN A 433 1.50 -24.39 7.64
C GLN A 433 2.03 -23.80 8.95
N LEU A 434 1.17 -23.46 9.90
CA LEU A 434 1.55 -22.73 11.10
C LEU A 434 2.54 -23.52 11.98
N ASP A 435 2.46 -24.84 12.00
CA ASP A 435 3.41 -25.68 12.74
C ASP A 435 4.83 -25.64 12.17
N ALA A 436 4.97 -25.51 10.84
CA ALA A 436 6.26 -25.34 10.20
C ALA A 436 6.89 -23.99 10.61
N TYR A 437 6.09 -22.91 10.62
CA TYR A 437 6.56 -21.61 11.08
C TYR A 437 6.89 -21.60 12.58
N ARG A 438 6.15 -22.33 13.43
CA ARG A 438 6.51 -22.51 14.85
C ARG A 438 7.86 -23.21 15.02
N ALA A 439 8.13 -24.23 14.21
CA ALA A 439 9.42 -24.92 14.22
C ALA A 439 10.55 -23.97 13.80
N GLU A 440 10.34 -23.18 12.74
CA GLU A 440 11.31 -22.17 12.28
C GLU A 440 11.58 -21.10 13.36
N MET A 441 10.54 -20.60 14.04
CA MET A 441 10.70 -19.66 15.15
C MET A 441 11.63 -20.24 16.23
N LYS A 442 11.42 -21.50 16.60
CA LYS A 442 12.25 -22.19 17.61
C LYS A 442 13.69 -22.41 17.14
N GLU A 443 13.88 -22.83 15.88
CA GLU A 443 15.21 -23.06 15.30
C GLU A 443 16.05 -21.77 15.28
N ASN A 444 15.42 -20.65 14.94
CA ASN A 444 16.07 -19.33 14.89
C ASN A 444 16.16 -18.64 16.26
N GLY A 445 15.63 -19.24 17.34
CA GLY A 445 15.58 -18.62 18.66
C GLY A 445 14.69 -17.36 18.72
N TRP A 446 13.68 -17.27 17.85
CA TRP A 446 12.72 -16.17 17.83
C TRP A 446 11.53 -16.49 18.74
N GLU A 447 11.15 -15.54 19.59
CA GLU A 447 9.94 -15.62 20.41
C GLU A 447 8.69 -15.41 19.55
N SER A 448 7.59 -16.12 19.85
CA SER A 448 6.32 -15.97 19.11
C SER A 448 5.66 -14.60 19.28
N GLY A 449 6.12 -13.79 20.22
CA GLY A 449 5.58 -12.46 20.52
C GLY A 449 4.33 -12.50 21.39
N GLU A 450 3.91 -11.33 21.86
CA GLU A 450 2.63 -11.16 22.58
C GLU A 450 1.49 -11.66 21.70
N ASP A 451 0.61 -12.52 22.22
CA ASP A 451 -0.51 -13.11 21.47
C ASP A 451 -0.14 -13.82 20.15
N ASP A 452 1.08 -14.35 20.03
CA ASP A 452 1.64 -14.99 18.82
C ASP A 452 1.83 -14.03 17.62
N GLU A 453 2.01 -12.75 17.89
CA GLU A 453 2.22 -11.69 16.89
C GLU A 453 3.40 -11.89 15.93
N GLU A 454 4.55 -12.28 16.44
CA GLU A 454 5.75 -12.47 15.62
C GLU A 454 5.62 -13.76 14.79
N LEU A 455 4.99 -14.80 15.34
CA LEU A 455 4.63 -16.00 14.59
C LEU A 455 3.66 -15.67 13.44
N PHE A 456 2.66 -14.83 13.70
CA PHE A 456 1.73 -14.36 12.69
C PHE A 456 2.44 -13.59 11.57
N GLU A 457 3.32 -12.64 11.89
CA GLU A 457 4.04 -11.86 10.88
C GLU A 457 5.00 -12.73 10.05
N LEU A 458 5.67 -13.71 10.66
CA LEU A 458 6.45 -14.70 9.91
C LEU A 458 5.55 -15.52 8.97
N ALA A 459 4.41 -16.02 9.45
CA ALA A 459 3.53 -16.86 8.64
C ALA A 459 2.83 -16.08 7.51
N MET A 460 2.54 -14.79 7.73
CA MET A 460 1.86 -13.93 6.76
C MET A 460 2.85 -13.35 5.73
N HIS A 461 4.01 -12.85 6.17
CA HIS A 461 4.98 -12.12 5.34
C HIS A 461 6.39 -12.70 5.47
N ASP A 462 6.50 -14.01 5.30
CA ASP A 462 7.69 -14.82 5.56
C ASP A 462 9.02 -14.22 5.08
N ARG A 463 9.11 -13.80 3.82
CA ARG A 463 10.32 -13.19 3.27
C ARG A 463 10.61 -11.84 3.91
N GLN A 464 9.60 -10.96 3.99
CA GLN A 464 9.76 -9.62 4.56
C GLN A 464 10.11 -9.68 6.05
N TYR A 465 9.52 -10.63 6.78
CA TYR A 465 9.82 -10.84 8.19
C TYR A 465 11.27 -11.30 8.41
N ARG A 466 11.78 -12.23 7.59
CA ARG A 466 13.21 -12.62 7.64
C ARG A 466 14.15 -11.46 7.29
N ASP A 467 13.80 -10.65 6.29
CA ASP A 467 14.54 -9.44 5.93
C ASP A 467 14.50 -8.39 7.07
N TYR A 468 13.40 -8.31 7.82
CA TYR A 468 13.27 -7.49 9.03
C TYR A 468 14.19 -8.00 10.15
N LYS A 469 14.10 -9.29 10.52
CA LYS A 469 14.91 -9.88 11.61
C LYS A 469 16.41 -9.82 11.35
N SER A 470 16.83 -9.90 10.09
CA SER A 470 18.25 -9.75 9.69
C SER A 470 18.74 -8.29 9.65
N GLY A 471 17.85 -7.29 9.77
CA GLY A 471 18.18 -5.86 9.65
C GLY A 471 18.42 -5.38 8.21
N ILE A 472 18.36 -6.28 7.22
CA ILE A 472 18.57 -5.95 5.81
C ILE A 472 17.45 -5.03 5.30
N ALA A 473 16.20 -5.22 5.74
CA ALA A 473 15.09 -4.35 5.36
C ALA A 473 15.37 -2.88 5.73
N LYS A 474 15.81 -2.64 6.98
CA LYS A 474 16.16 -1.29 7.46
C LYS A 474 17.27 -0.65 6.64
N LYS A 475 18.34 -1.41 6.36
CA LYS A 475 19.44 -0.95 5.52
C LYS A 475 18.98 -0.56 4.11
N ARG A 476 18.18 -1.41 3.47
CA ARG A 476 17.62 -1.13 2.13
C ARG A 476 16.74 0.12 2.13
N PHE A 477 15.92 0.30 3.17
CA PHE A 477 15.08 1.49 3.32
C PHE A 477 15.93 2.75 3.46
N GLU A 478 16.96 2.75 4.31
CA GLU A 478 17.84 3.90 4.50
C GLU A 478 18.58 4.28 3.20
N GLU A 479 19.06 3.28 2.44
CA GLU A 479 19.66 3.47 1.12
C GLU A 479 18.65 4.03 0.09
N GLU A 480 17.41 3.54 0.09
CA GLU A 480 16.35 4.05 -0.78
C GLU A 480 15.98 5.49 -0.43
N LEU A 481 15.81 5.80 0.85
CA LEU A 481 15.51 7.15 1.34
C LEU A 481 16.62 8.14 0.99
N GLN A 482 17.88 7.73 1.16
CA GLN A 482 19.01 8.60 0.82
C GLN A 482 19.03 8.92 -0.69
N ARG A 483 18.81 7.91 -1.54
CA ARG A 483 18.69 8.11 -3.00
C ARG A 483 17.53 9.05 -3.37
N ALA A 484 16.37 8.90 -2.72
CA ALA A 484 15.22 9.74 -2.99
C ALA A 484 15.46 11.21 -2.57
N LYS A 485 16.11 11.43 -1.42
CA LYS A 485 16.56 12.77 -0.97
C LYS A 485 17.53 13.40 -1.96
N ASP A 486 18.52 12.64 -2.42
CA ASP A 486 19.52 13.12 -3.38
C ASP A 486 18.89 13.48 -4.73
N ALA A 487 17.97 12.64 -5.24
CA ALA A 487 17.23 12.92 -6.47
C ALA A 487 16.35 14.18 -6.35
N ALA A 488 15.69 14.38 -5.21
CA ALA A 488 14.85 15.55 -4.98
C ALA A 488 15.69 16.85 -4.94
N LEU A 489 16.89 16.82 -4.37
CA LEU A 489 17.82 17.95 -4.41
C LEU A 489 18.31 18.23 -5.82
N ALA A 490 18.66 17.20 -6.59
CA ALA A 490 19.07 17.35 -7.99
C ALA A 490 17.94 17.98 -8.86
N SER A 491 16.68 17.57 -8.66
CA SER A 491 15.54 18.15 -9.40
C SER A 491 15.28 19.63 -9.11
N LYS A 492 15.82 20.17 -8.00
CA LYS A 492 15.74 21.60 -7.63
C LYS A 492 16.88 22.43 -8.23
N GLY A 493 17.69 21.85 -9.12
CA GLY A 493 18.75 22.56 -9.86
C GLY A 493 20.09 22.67 -9.16
N PHE A 494 20.30 21.92 -8.06
CA PHE A 494 21.62 21.83 -7.42
C PHE A 494 22.49 20.80 -8.15
N SER A 495 23.70 21.19 -8.57
CA SER A 495 24.71 20.25 -9.10
C SER A 495 25.17 19.26 -8.00
N GLU A 496 25.72 18.09 -8.38
CA GLU A 496 26.25 17.13 -7.40
C GLU A 496 27.30 17.75 -6.45
N GLU A 497 28.10 18.70 -6.96
CA GLU A 497 29.03 19.48 -6.14
C GLU A 497 28.34 20.47 -5.20
N GLU A 498 27.22 21.09 -5.61
CA GLU A 498 26.44 22.00 -4.77
C GLU A 498 25.63 21.25 -3.71
N VAL A 499 25.09 20.07 -4.03
CA VAL A 499 24.45 19.17 -3.06
C VAL A 499 25.48 18.70 -2.02
N ARG A 500 26.68 18.31 -2.46
CA ARG A 500 27.79 17.99 -1.54
C ARG A 500 28.23 19.22 -0.74
N LYS A 501 28.37 20.40 -1.35
CA LYS A 501 28.70 21.66 -0.63
C LYS A 501 27.62 22.05 0.36
N PHE A 502 26.34 21.84 0.06
CA PHE A 502 25.22 22.13 0.96
C PHE A 502 25.14 21.13 2.13
N LYS A 503 25.41 19.84 1.89
CA LYS A 503 25.59 18.85 2.97
C LYS A 503 26.79 19.21 3.85
N ARG A 504 27.90 19.62 3.24
CA ARG A 504 29.13 20.04 3.93
C ARG A 504 29.04 21.40 4.62
N SER A 505 28.14 22.30 4.22
CA SER A 505 28.03 23.64 4.80
C SER A 505 27.43 23.64 6.21
N LYS A 506 26.72 22.57 6.58
CA LYS A 506 26.18 22.35 7.93
C LYS A 506 27.01 21.36 8.75
N ALA A 507 28.12 20.86 8.21
CA ALA A 507 28.94 19.85 8.84
C ALA A 507 30.38 20.33 9.02
N GLU A 508 31.02 19.87 10.08
CA GLU A 508 32.42 20.16 10.36
C GLU A 508 33.32 19.06 9.78
N PRO A 509 34.43 19.43 9.11
CA PRO A 509 35.37 18.44 8.62
C PRO A 509 36.25 17.90 9.75
N ILE A 510 36.42 16.59 9.81
CA ILE A 510 37.57 15.97 10.49
C ILE A 510 38.73 15.97 9.49
N THR A 511 39.82 16.64 9.86
CA THR A 511 41.03 16.73 9.04
C THR A 511 42.16 15.88 9.62
N ALA A 512 43.03 15.39 8.75
CA ALA A 512 44.24 14.68 9.14
C ALA A 512 45.19 15.63 9.88
N LEU A 513 45.62 15.26 11.09
CA LEU A 513 46.57 16.08 11.86
C LEU A 513 48.01 15.92 11.39
N GLU A 514 48.31 14.83 10.67
CA GLU A 514 49.66 14.51 10.17
C GLU A 514 49.59 13.89 8.77
N LYS A 515 50.72 13.92 8.07
CA LYS A 515 50.87 13.20 6.80
C LYS A 515 51.08 11.72 7.08
N GLY A 516 50.34 10.85 6.39
CA GLY A 516 50.51 9.41 6.53
C GLY A 516 49.43 8.60 5.84
N ARG A 517 49.42 7.30 6.13
CA ARG A 517 48.45 6.35 5.58
C ARG A 517 47.28 6.19 6.55
N VAL A 518 46.05 6.39 6.06
CA VAL A 518 44.83 6.23 6.87
C VAL A 518 44.58 4.76 7.18
N ILE A 519 44.35 4.46 8.46
CA ILE A 519 43.97 3.14 8.97
C ILE A 519 42.74 3.35 9.86
N TRP A 520 41.57 2.86 9.46
CA TRP A 520 40.34 3.11 10.21
C TRP A 520 40.32 2.42 11.56
N GLU A 521 40.76 1.16 11.61
CA GLU A 521 40.79 0.35 12.81
C GLU A 521 42.11 -0.45 12.86
N ILE A 522 42.71 -0.55 14.05
CA ILE A 522 43.83 -1.47 14.30
C ILE A 522 43.23 -2.70 14.97
N ASP A 523 42.90 -3.69 14.15
CA ASP A 523 42.42 -5.00 14.57
C ASP A 523 43.41 -6.07 14.07
N VAL A 524 43.69 -7.07 14.91
CA VAL A 524 44.60 -8.18 14.62
C VAL A 524 43.88 -9.39 14.03
N GLU A 525 42.54 -9.43 14.08
CA GLU A 525 41.72 -10.54 13.60
C GLU A 525 40.91 -10.19 12.33
N SER A 526 40.50 -8.94 12.17
CA SER A 526 39.60 -8.51 11.08
C SER A 526 40.20 -7.48 10.13
N ALA A 527 39.67 -7.41 8.91
CA ALA A 527 40.03 -6.35 7.96
C ALA A 527 39.43 -5.01 8.41
N SER A 528 40.26 -3.98 8.54
CA SER A 528 39.86 -2.61 8.90
C SER A 528 38.81 -2.04 7.93
N LEU A 529 37.66 -1.59 8.47
CA LEU A 529 36.56 -1.01 7.71
C LEU A 529 36.42 0.50 7.96
N ALA A 530 36.04 1.24 6.91
CA ALA A 530 35.68 2.64 7.07
C ALA A 530 34.38 2.79 7.87
N PRO A 531 34.23 3.86 8.66
CA PRO A 531 33.01 4.08 9.41
C PRO A 531 31.82 4.30 8.48
N SER A 532 30.65 3.79 8.85
CA SER A 532 29.42 3.99 8.07
C SER A 532 28.89 5.41 8.21
N VAL A 533 28.42 5.98 7.10
CA VAL A 533 27.59 7.21 7.13
C VAL A 533 26.40 6.97 8.08
N GLY A 534 26.15 7.90 8.99
CA GLY A 534 25.14 7.77 10.05
C GLY A 534 25.67 7.34 11.42
N LYS A 535 26.92 6.85 11.52
CA LYS A 535 27.55 6.52 12.82
C LYS A 535 27.72 7.78 13.66
N VAL A 536 27.32 7.71 14.94
CA VAL A 536 27.49 8.79 15.91
C VAL A 536 28.78 8.57 16.67
N TYR A 537 29.60 9.62 16.77
CA TYR A 537 30.84 9.62 17.54
C TYR A 537 30.71 10.53 18.77
N ASN A 538 31.37 10.15 19.85
CA ASN A 538 31.65 11.03 20.98
C ASN A 538 33.06 11.67 20.86
N PRO A 539 33.33 12.83 21.50
CA PRO A 539 34.61 13.54 21.32
C PRO A 539 35.86 12.69 21.59
N GLU A 540 35.79 11.80 22.58
CA GLU A 540 36.92 10.96 23.05
C GLU A 540 37.08 9.66 22.25
N GLU A 541 36.15 9.36 21.34
CA GLU A 541 36.21 8.12 20.56
C GLU A 541 37.28 8.20 19.47
N THR A 542 37.97 7.08 19.27
CA THR A 542 38.93 6.93 18.18
C THR A 542 38.21 6.99 16.85
N PHE A 543 38.55 7.98 16.03
CA PHE A 543 38.02 8.11 14.68
C PHE A 543 38.79 7.23 13.68
N CYS A 544 40.12 7.33 13.68
CA CYS A 544 41.02 6.49 12.89
C CYS A 544 42.46 6.57 13.42
N TYR A 545 43.40 5.95 12.74
CA TYR A 545 44.84 6.06 12.94
C TYR A 545 45.53 6.54 11.66
N ILE A 546 46.60 7.32 11.81
CA ILE A 546 47.46 7.73 10.70
C ILE A 546 48.83 7.09 10.89
N SER A 547 49.18 6.17 10.00
CA SER A 547 50.52 5.58 9.96
C SER A 547 51.48 6.56 9.30
N THR A 548 52.36 7.18 10.08
CA THR A 548 53.26 8.22 9.61
C THR A 548 54.45 7.63 8.85
N PRO A 549 55.09 8.40 7.95
CA PRO A 549 56.31 7.95 7.24
C PRO A 549 57.48 7.55 8.16
N TRP A 550 57.45 7.97 9.43
CA TRP A 550 58.49 7.72 10.42
C TRP A 550 58.19 6.50 11.31
N GLY A 551 57.11 5.77 11.02
CA GLY A 551 56.79 4.48 11.65
C GLY A 551 55.90 4.55 12.88
N THR A 552 55.27 5.70 13.17
CA THR A 552 54.28 5.82 14.27
C THR A 552 52.86 5.64 13.76
N HIS A 553 51.95 5.21 14.65
CA HIS A 553 50.51 5.13 14.38
C HIS A 553 49.79 6.14 15.26
N ASP A 554 49.58 7.33 14.72
CA ASP A 554 49.04 8.44 15.48
C ASP A 554 47.52 8.32 15.55
N LYS A 555 46.98 8.37 16.77
CA LYS A 555 45.56 8.21 17.06
C LYS A 555 44.80 9.50 16.74
N MET A 556 43.80 9.42 15.87
CA MET A 556 42.89 10.53 15.56
C MET A 556 41.61 10.36 16.38
N LEU A 557 41.26 11.36 17.18
CA LEU A 557 39.98 11.41 17.91
C LEU A 557 38.92 12.14 17.08
N ALA A 558 37.65 11.84 17.34
CA ALA A 558 36.54 12.54 16.69
C ALA A 558 36.44 14.01 17.14
N ASN A 559 36.91 14.35 18.34
CA ASN A 559 37.00 15.69 18.95
C ASN A 559 35.67 16.44 19.19
N PHE A 560 34.57 15.99 18.59
CA PHE A 560 33.24 16.57 18.80
C PHE A 560 32.16 15.50 18.67
N LYS A 561 31.02 15.72 19.32
CA LYS A 561 29.87 14.81 19.27
C LYS A 561 29.07 15.07 17.98
N GLY A 562 28.88 14.04 17.16
CA GLY A 562 28.13 14.22 15.93
C GLY A 562 27.96 12.98 15.08
N ARG A 563 27.13 13.09 14.05
CA ARG A 563 26.80 12.03 13.10
C ARG A 563 27.65 12.19 11.83
N ILE A 564 28.30 11.12 11.37
CA ILE A 564 29.00 11.13 10.07
C ILE A 564 27.98 11.31 8.96
N ILE A 565 28.22 12.29 8.08
CA ILE A 565 27.41 12.50 6.88
C ILE A 565 28.14 12.11 5.59
N GLU A 566 29.48 12.06 5.63
CA GLU A 566 30.31 11.69 4.48
C GLU A 566 31.69 11.22 4.96
N VAL A 567 32.21 10.14 4.37
CA VAL A 567 33.61 9.70 4.56
C VAL A 567 34.38 9.98 3.27
N CYS A 568 35.46 10.76 3.38
CA CYS A 568 36.21 11.27 2.23
C CYS A 568 37.49 10.48 1.94
N ALA A 569 38.12 9.90 2.96
CA ALA A 569 39.33 9.07 2.82
C ALA A 569 38.98 7.58 2.64
N LYS A 570 39.86 6.82 1.96
CA LYS A 570 39.73 5.37 1.83
C LYS A 570 40.72 4.66 2.75
N GLN A 571 40.41 3.43 3.16
CA GLN A 571 41.37 2.61 3.89
C GLN A 571 42.69 2.55 3.12
N GLY A 572 43.80 2.89 3.79
CA GLY A 572 45.12 2.84 3.21
C GLY A 572 45.48 3.97 2.24
N SER A 573 44.66 5.02 2.08
CA SER A 573 45.02 6.19 1.28
C SER A 573 46.08 7.04 1.98
N ILE A 574 47.00 7.63 1.22
CA ILE A 574 47.96 8.61 1.72
C ILE A 574 47.26 9.96 1.80
N VAL A 575 47.28 10.58 2.98
CA VAL A 575 46.75 11.91 3.25
C VAL A 575 47.89 12.82 3.72
N ASN A 576 47.79 14.10 3.41
CA ASN A 576 48.62 15.16 3.98
C ASN A 576 47.94 15.76 5.20
N LYS A 577 48.73 16.43 6.04
CA LYS A 577 48.21 17.24 7.15
C LYS A 577 47.24 18.29 6.60
N GLY A 578 46.02 18.32 7.14
CA GLY A 578 44.93 19.20 6.74
C GLY A 578 43.94 18.59 5.75
N ASP A 579 44.24 17.44 5.14
CA ASP A 579 43.31 16.77 4.23
C ASP A 579 42.06 16.29 4.98
N VAL A 580 40.89 16.42 4.35
CA VAL A 580 39.61 16.04 4.97
C VAL A 580 39.43 14.52 4.94
N LEU A 581 39.23 13.93 6.11
CA LEU A 581 38.99 12.50 6.29
C LEU A 581 37.50 12.17 6.22
N ALA A 582 36.65 13.03 6.80
CA ALA A 582 35.19 12.90 6.82
C ALA A 582 34.51 14.23 7.18
N TYR A 583 33.21 14.32 6.95
CA TYR A 583 32.35 15.40 7.46
C TYR A 583 31.37 14.87 8.49
N ILE A 584 31.24 15.59 9.60
CA ILE A 584 30.36 15.27 10.72
C ILE A 584 29.41 16.43 10.98
N GLU A 585 28.11 16.12 11.06
CA GLU A 585 27.10 17.06 11.53
C GLU A 585 27.06 17.01 13.06
N ARG A 586 27.31 18.15 13.73
CA ARG A 586 27.26 18.23 15.19
C ARG A 586 25.86 17.92 15.69
N THR A 587 25.79 17.12 16.74
CA THR A 587 24.56 16.92 17.51
C THR A 587 24.74 17.61 18.85
N ASP A 588 23.86 18.56 19.19
CA ASP A 588 24.02 19.41 20.36
C ASP A 588 24.27 18.62 21.67
N LEU A 589 25.14 19.17 22.51
CA LEU A 589 25.27 18.80 23.92
C LEU A 589 24.14 19.49 24.70
N ALA A 590 23.05 18.77 24.95
CA ALA A 590 21.84 19.16 25.69
C ALA A 590 20.97 20.25 24.98
N SER A 591 19.67 20.03 24.82
CA SER A 591 18.66 19.78 25.88
C SER A 591 17.68 18.67 25.55
#